data_AF-A0A7C3WVK4-F1
#
_entry.id   AF-A0A7C3WVK4-F1
#
_cell.length_a   1.000
_cell.length_b   1.000
_cell.length_c   1.000
_cell.angle_alpha   90.00
_cell.angle_beta   90.00
_cell.angle_gamma   90.00
#
_symmetry.space_group_name_H-M   'P 1'
#
loop_
_entity.id
_entity.type
_entity.pdbx_description
1 polymer ?
#
loop_
_entity_poly.entity_id
_entity_poly.type
_entity_poly.pdbx_seq_one_letter_code
_entity_poly.pdbx_strand_id
1 'polypeptide(L)'
;MDPKTVQKMTLEGMRHFLRMTFDTLASFQDQMEKMWRSLLEQAGEMQKEGEKMLTEWLDNMRKGREELLRNLEDGLHRMEELLGGD
;
A
#
# COMPACT_ATOMS: atom_id res chain seq x y z
N MET A 1 28.39 -17.76 -3.09
CA MET A 1 27.46 -17.34 -2.02
C MET A 1 26.85 -18.60 -1.45
N ASP A 2 26.74 -18.71 -0.13
CA ASP A 2 26.04 -19.86 0.46
C ASP A 2 24.52 -19.70 0.27
N PRO A 3 23.75 -20.81 0.29
CA PRO A 3 22.30 -20.78 0.08
C PRO A 3 21.52 -19.89 1.06
N LYS A 4 21.95 -19.77 2.32
CA LYS A 4 21.26 -18.92 3.32
C LYS A 4 21.42 -17.44 2.99
N THR A 5 22.61 -17.03 2.56
CA THR A 5 22.86 -15.64 2.11
C THR A 5 22.00 -15.27 0.90
N VAL A 6 21.85 -16.18 -0.07
CA VAL A 6 21.00 -15.95 -1.26
C VAL A 6 19.52 -15.85 -0.89
N GLN A 7 19.05 -16.69 0.04
CA GLN A 7 17.68 -16.65 0.54
C GLN A 7 17.37 -15.34 1.27
N LYS A 8 18.25 -14.93 2.20
CA LYS A 8 18.10 -13.66 2.94
C LYS A 8 18.04 -12.46 2.00
N MET A 9 18.97 -12.39 1.03
CA MET A 9 19.00 -11.32 0.04
C MET A 9 17.72 -11.29 -0.82
N THR A 10 17.16 -12.45 -1.14
CA THR A 10 15.91 -12.56 -1.91
C THR A 10 14.73 -12.04 -1.10
N LEU A 11 14.62 -12.39 0.18
CA LEU A 11 13.54 -11.91 1.07
C LEU A 11 13.65 -10.40 1.32
N GLU A 12 14.86 -9.88 1.53
CA GLU A 12 15.10 -8.44 1.61
C GLU A 12 14.73 -7.71 0.31
N GLY A 13 15.05 -8.31 -0.84
CA GLY A 13 14.66 -7.80 -2.16
C GLY A 13 13.14 -7.76 -2.34
N MET A 14 12.43 -8.82 -1.93
CA MET A 14 10.97 -8.85 -1.94
C MET A 14 10.38 -7.78 -1.03
N ARG A 15 10.90 -7.61 0.19
CA ARG A 15 10.46 -6.58 1.14
C ARG A 15 10.63 -5.18 0.55
N HIS A 16 11.77 -4.91 -0.07
CA HIS A 16 12.03 -3.63 -0.71
C HIS A 16 11.07 -3.36 -1.89
N PHE A 17 10.89 -4.36 -2.76
CA PHE A 17 9.97 -4.25 -3.89
C PHE A 17 8.52 -3.99 -3.46
N LEU A 18 8.05 -4.69 -2.42
CA LEU A 18 6.73 -4.46 -1.84
C LEU A 18 6.58 -3.04 -1.33
N ARG A 19 7.52 -2.55 -0.50
CA ARG A 19 7.46 -1.17 0.03
C ARG A 19 7.39 -0.13 -1.09
N MET A 20 8.29 -0.22 -2.06
CA MET A 20 8.33 0.69 -3.21
C MET A 20 7.01 0.66 -4.01
N THR A 21 6.45 -0.54 -4.23
CA THR A 21 5.16 -0.69 -4.94
C THR A 21 4.03 -0.01 -4.17
N PHE A 22 3.97 -0.22 -2.85
CA PHE A 22 2.91 0.32 -2.01
C PHE A 22 3.04 1.84 -1.83
N ASP A 23 4.25 2.38 -1.78
CA ASP A 23 4.52 3.83 -1.79
C ASP A 23 4.09 4.48 -3.11
N THR A 24 4.33 3.80 -4.23
CA THR A 24 3.87 4.24 -5.55
C THR A 24 2.34 4.25 -5.63
N LEU A 25 1.69 3.20 -5.12
CA LEU A 25 0.23 3.13 -5.05
C LEU A 25 -0.35 4.22 -4.14
N ALA A 26 0.31 4.54 -3.02
CA ALA A 26 -0.08 5.64 -2.16
C ALA A 26 -0.04 6.98 -2.91
N SER A 27 1.08 7.25 -3.59
CA SER A 27 1.26 8.47 -4.38
C SER A 27 0.22 8.60 -5.51
N PHE A 28 -0.16 7.48 -6.13
CA PHE A 28 -1.21 7.46 -7.16
C PHE A 28 -2.59 7.77 -6.57
N GLN A 29 -2.92 7.19 -5.41
CA GLN A 29 -4.19 7.48 -4.73
C GLN A 29 -4.28 8.95 -4.33
N ASP A 30 -3.20 9.55 -3.84
CA ASP A 30 -3.16 10.98 -3.49
C ASP A 30 -3.41 11.88 -4.71
N GLN A 31 -2.88 11.50 -5.89
CA GLN A 31 -3.15 12.23 -7.13
C GLN A 31 -4.60 12.07 -7.59
N MET A 32 -5.15 10.87 -7.48
CA MET A 32 -6.57 10.60 -7.78
C MET A 32 -7.50 11.38 -6.85
N GLU A 33 -7.19 11.48 -5.56
CA GLU A 33 -7.95 12.30 -4.60
C GLU A 33 -7.98 13.76 -5.05
N LYS A 34 -6.82 14.33 -5.39
CA LYS A 34 -6.74 15.73 -5.87
C LYS A 34 -7.57 15.94 -7.14
N MET A 35 -7.51 15.01 -8.08
CA MET A 35 -8.32 15.06 -9.30
C MET A 35 -9.82 15.03 -8.98
N TRP A 36 -10.24 14.10 -8.12
CA TRP A 36 -11.64 13.98 -7.71
C TRP A 36 -12.15 15.20 -6.96
N ARG A 37 -11.36 15.78 -6.06
CA ARG A 37 -11.70 17.03 -5.36
C ARG A 37 -11.93 18.17 -6.36
N SER A 38 -11.04 18.32 -7.34
CA SER A 38 -11.18 19.35 -8.38
C SER A 38 -12.44 19.16 -9.25
N LEU A 39 -12.85 17.90 -9.50
CA LEU A 39 -14.11 17.60 -10.20
C LEU A 39 -15.33 17.93 -9.34
N LEU A 40 -15.31 17.63 -8.04
CA LEU A 40 -16.41 17.88 -7.12
C LEU A 40 -16.63 19.38 -6.85
N GLU A 41 -15.57 20.17 -6.82
CA GLU A 41 -15.65 21.64 -6.74
C GLU A 41 -16.46 22.25 -7.90
N GLN A 42 -16.49 21.58 -9.06
CA GLN A 42 -17.26 22.01 -10.23
C GLN A 42 -18.72 21.52 -10.22
N ALA A 43 -19.10 20.62 -9.30
CA ALA A 43 -20.34 19.84 -9.37
C ALA A 43 -21.56 20.44 -8.62
N GLY A 44 -21.45 21.61 -7.99
CA GLY A 44 -22.57 22.30 -7.35
C GLY A 44 -23.21 21.50 -6.18
N GLU A 45 -24.53 21.23 -6.22
CA GLU A 45 -25.27 20.58 -5.11
C GLU A 45 -24.85 19.12 -4.83
N MET A 46 -24.25 18.41 -5.80
CA MET A 46 -23.71 17.06 -5.60
C MET A 46 -22.38 17.02 -4.82
N GLN A 47 -21.81 18.17 -4.49
CA GLN A 47 -20.50 18.28 -3.84
C GLN A 47 -20.45 17.63 -2.46
N LYS A 48 -21.47 17.83 -1.60
CA LYS A 48 -21.43 17.35 -0.20
C LYS A 48 -21.51 15.83 -0.07
N GLU A 49 -22.41 15.20 -0.81
CA GLU A 49 -22.57 13.74 -0.78
C GLU A 49 -21.39 13.05 -1.50
N GLY A 50 -20.96 13.62 -2.64
CA GLY A 50 -19.79 13.14 -3.37
C GLY A 50 -18.49 13.26 -2.56
N GLU A 51 -18.29 14.36 -1.84
CA GLU A 51 -17.11 14.54 -0.98
C GLU A 51 -17.08 13.54 0.17
N LYS A 52 -18.24 13.25 0.77
CA LYS A 52 -18.35 12.23 1.82
C LYS A 52 -18.01 10.84 1.28
N MET A 53 -18.62 10.43 0.16
CA MET A 53 -18.34 9.11 -0.44
C MET A 53 -16.89 8.98 -0.90
N LEU A 54 -16.32 10.03 -1.50
CA LEU A 54 -14.91 10.06 -1.90
C LEU A 54 -13.99 9.89 -0.68
N THR A 55 -14.26 10.63 0.40
CA THR A 55 -13.46 10.55 1.63
C THR A 55 -13.53 9.16 2.25
N GLU A 56 -14.72 8.57 2.36
CA GLU A 56 -14.89 7.20 2.87
C GLU A 56 -14.20 6.16 1.98
N TRP A 57 -14.31 6.30 0.66
CA TRP A 57 -13.64 5.40 -0.29
C TRP A 57 -12.12 5.48 -0.19
N LEU A 58 -11.55 6.69 -0.13
CA LEU A 58 -10.10 6.91 0.00
C LEU A 58 -9.56 6.37 1.32
N ASP A 59 -10.28 6.59 2.43
CA ASP A 59 -9.87 6.06 3.73
C ASP A 59 -9.89 4.53 3.76
N ASN A 60 -10.90 3.90 3.16
CA ASN A 60 -10.96 2.44 3.01
C ASN A 60 -9.83 1.90 2.12
N MET A 61 -9.54 2.56 1.00
CA MET A 61 -8.43 2.19 0.11
C MET A 61 -7.07 2.29 0.81
N ARG A 62 -6.87 3.34 1.61
CA ARG A 62 -5.67 3.52 2.43
C ARG A 62 -5.54 2.41 3.48
N LYS A 63 -6.59 2.17 4.26
CA LYS A 63 -6.61 1.10 5.29
C LYS A 63 -6.33 -0.27 4.70
N GLY A 64 -7.00 -0.61 3.59
CA GLY A 64 -6.80 -1.89 2.90
C GLY A 64 -5.39 -2.06 2.37
N ARG A 65 -4.79 -0.99 1.81
CA ARG A 65 -3.39 -1.01 1.37
C ARG A 65 -2.44 -1.25 2.55
N GLU A 66 -2.60 -0.52 3.65
CA GLU A 66 -1.73 -0.68 4.81
C GLU A 66 -1.87 -2.06 5.45
N GLU A 67 -3.08 -2.61 5.54
CA GLU A 67 -3.32 -3.95 6.05
C GLU A 67 -2.69 -5.02 5.16
N LEU A 68 -2.83 -4.89 3.84
CA LEU A 68 -2.19 -5.79 2.89
C LEU A 68 -0.66 -5.75 3.01
N LEU A 69 -0.06 -4.55 3.14
CA LEU A 69 1.38 -4.42 3.33
C LEU A 69 1.83 -5.11 4.62
N ARG A 70 1.14 -4.87 5.75
CA ARG A 70 1.43 -5.52 7.03
C ARG A 70 1.36 -7.04 6.91
N ASN A 71 0.30 -7.58 6.32
CA ASN A 71 0.13 -9.02 6.15
C ASN A 71 1.23 -9.64 5.28
N LEU A 72 1.70 -8.92 4.26
CA LEU A 72 2.81 -9.38 3.42
C LEU A 72 4.15 -9.31 4.16
N GLU A 73 4.41 -8.25 4.93
CA GLU A 73 5.61 -8.13 5.76
C GLU A 73 5.67 -9.21 6.85
N ASP A 74 4.54 -9.51 7.50
CA ASP A 74 4.40 -10.60 8.47
C ASP A 74 4.65 -11.95 7.81
N GLY A 75 4.14 -12.16 6.59
CA GLY A 75 4.39 -13.36 5.81
C GLY A 75 5.87 -13.55 5.49
N LEU A 76 6.56 -12.49 5.07
CA LEU A 76 8.01 -12.51 4.84
C LEU A 76 8.77 -12.80 6.13
N HIS A 77 8.37 -12.22 7.26
CA HIS A 77 9.00 -12.50 8.54
C HIS A 77 8.87 -13.97 8.96
N ARG A 78 7.68 -14.57 8.80
CA ARG A 78 7.49 -16.02 9.04
C ARG A 78 8.34 -16.88 8.11
N MET A 79 8.56 -16.45 6.87
CA MET A 79 9.47 -17.13 5.96
C MET A 79 10.93 -17.03 6.44
N GLU A 80 11.36 -15.88 6.95
CA GLU A 80 12.68 -15.70 7.57
C GLU A 80 12.86 -16.65 8.77
N GLU A 81 11.87 -16.75 9.66
CA GLU A 81 11.89 -17.67 10.82
C GLU A 81 11.98 -19.14 10.38
N LEU A 82 11.17 -19.58 9.41
CA LEU A 82 11.16 -20.96 8.92
C LEU A 82 12.47 -21.39 8.25
N LEU A 83 13.18 -20.44 7.63
CA LEU A 83 14.47 -20.70 6.96
C LEU A 83 15.66 -20.70 7.93
N GLY A 84 15.40 -20.60 9.24
CA GLY A 84 16.43 -20.60 10.28
C GLY A 84 17.16 -19.26 10.36
N GLY A 85 16.42 -18.16 10.25
CA GLY A 85 16.88 -16.86 10.72
C GLY A 85 17.22 -16.96 12.22
N ASP A 86 18.44 -16.57 12.59
CA ASP A 86 18.84 -16.39 13.99
C ASP A 86 18.03 -15.25 14.64
#